data_AF-A0A7V8UAQ9-F1
#
_entry.id   AF-A0A7V8UAQ9-F1
#
_cell.length_a   1.000
_cell.length_b   1.000
_cell.length_c   1.000
_cell.angle_alpha   90.00
_cell.angle_beta   90.00
_cell.angle_gamma   90.00
#
_symmetry.space_group_name_H-M   'P 1'
#
loop_
_entity.id
_entity.type
_entity.pdbx_description
1 polymer ?
#
loop_
_entity_poly.entity_id
_entity_poly.type
_entity_poly.pdbx_seq_one_letter_code
_entity_poly.pdbx_strand_id
1 'polypeptide(L)' 'MSKVGHESWDEIYAGHFQIDVDGWEMSIYNDCYHLDYCEQCVSPDGRRWSFDSGSRFGTDPVALLSNWEHHTLERMLKAL' A
#
# COMPACT_ATOMS: atom_id res chain seq x y z
N MET A 1 -0.21 7.80 -9.32
CA MET A 1 -0.48 7.53 -7.89
C MET A 1 -1.11 8.76 -7.27
N SER A 2 -2.24 8.58 -6.59
CA SER A 2 -2.94 9.64 -5.85
C SER A 2 -3.53 9.05 -4.58
N LYS A 3 -3.61 9.82 -3.50
CA LYS A 3 -4.36 9.37 -2.31
C LYS A 3 -5.86 9.43 -2.54
N VAL A 4 -6.58 8.49 -1.93
CA VAL A 4 -8.05 8.42 -1.97
C VAL A 4 -8.67 9.21 -0.80
N GLY A 5 -7.96 9.31 0.33
CA GLY A 5 -8.40 10.01 1.55
C GLY A 5 -7.91 11.45 1.69
N HIS A 6 -8.26 12.09 2.82
CA HIS A 6 -7.83 13.46 3.14
C HIS A 6 -6.50 13.52 3.89
N GLU A 7 -6.25 12.55 4.77
CA GLU A 7 -5.04 12.47 5.59
C GLU A 7 -3.81 12.24 4.70
N SER A 8 -2.71 12.87 5.04
CA SER A 8 -1.38 12.64 4.45
C SER A 8 -0.68 11.49 5.17
N TRP A 9 0.39 10.97 4.56
CA TRP A 9 1.19 9.90 5.16
C TRP A 9 1.71 10.27 6.57
N ASP A 10 2.19 11.50 6.75
CA ASP A 10 2.78 11.96 8.01
C ASP A 10 1.73 12.27 9.10
N GLU A 11 0.45 12.41 8.74
CA GLU A 11 -0.66 12.53 9.70
C GLU A 11 -1.06 11.16 10.27
N ILE A 12 -0.76 10.08 9.55
CA ILE A 12 -1.01 8.70 9.98
C ILE A 12 0.27 8.15 10.61
N TYR A 13 0.35 8.15 11.94
CA TYR A 13 1.50 7.54 12.62
C TYR A 13 1.54 6.01 12.46
N ALA A 14 0.39 5.37 12.61
CA ALA A 14 0.21 3.94 12.41
C ALA A 14 -1.22 3.67 11.92
N GLY A 15 -1.36 3.08 10.73
CA GLY A 15 -2.68 2.83 10.14
C GLY A 15 -2.67 2.65 8.63
N HIS A 16 -3.87 2.42 8.07
CA HIS A 16 -4.03 2.22 6.64
C HIS A 16 -4.04 3.54 5.87
N PHE A 17 -3.31 3.57 4.77
CA PHE A 17 -3.28 4.64 3.79
C PHE A 17 -3.78 4.13 2.44
N GLN A 18 -4.84 4.77 1.90
CA GLN A 18 -5.47 4.36 0.65
C GLN A 18 -4.96 5.18 -0.53
N ILE A 19 -4.52 4.48 -1.58
CA ILE A 19 -4.02 5.07 -2.81
C ILE A 19 -4.65 4.43 -4.05
N ASP A 20 -4.76 5.23 -5.11
CA ASP A 20 -5.01 4.77 -6.47
C ASP A 20 -3.70 4.81 -7.28
N VAL A 21 -3.40 3.72 -7.98
CA VAL A 21 -2.29 3.62 -8.93
C VAL A 21 -2.81 3.05 -10.24
N ASP A 22 -2.97 3.90 -11.25
CA ASP A 22 -3.40 3.50 -12.59
C ASP A 22 -4.72 2.69 -12.56
N GLY A 23 -5.67 3.10 -11.69
CA GLY A 23 -6.95 2.44 -11.48
C GLY A 23 -6.93 1.24 -10.53
N TRP A 24 -5.77 0.91 -9.94
CA TRP A 24 -5.68 -0.04 -8.84
C TRP A 24 -5.88 0.67 -7.52
N GLU A 25 -6.90 0.28 -6.77
CA GLU A 25 -7.09 0.75 -5.40
C GLU A 25 -6.31 -0.14 -4.43
N MET A 26 -5.44 0.47 -3.63
CA MET A 26 -4.58 -0.25 -2.70
C MET A 26 -4.71 0.33 -1.29
N SER A 27 -4.73 -0.55 -0.30
CA SER A 27 -4.60 -0.21 1.11
C SER A 27 -3.23 -0.65 1.60
N ILE A 28 -2.40 0.32 1.95
CA ILE A 28 -1.04 0.09 2.45
C ILE A 28 -1.01 0.44 3.94
N TYR A 29 -0.29 -0.33 4.74
CA TYR A 29 -0.11 -0.03 6.15
C TYR A 29 1.15 0.81 6.37
N ASN A 30 0.96 1.92 7.08
CA ASN A 30 2.03 2.72 7.65
C ASN A 30 2.23 2.26 9.10
N ASP A 31 3.45 1.85 9.45
CA ASP A 31 3.86 1.59 10.83
C ASP A 31 4.98 2.55 11.24
N CYS A 32 4.70 3.42 12.19
CA CYS A 32 5.66 4.38 12.71
C CYS A 32 6.32 5.26 11.62
N TYR A 33 5.54 5.73 10.64
CA TYR A 33 5.97 6.47 9.44
C TYR A 33 6.75 5.67 8.39
N HIS A 34 6.75 4.33 8.50
CA HIS A 34 7.40 3.42 7.57
C HIS A 34 6.39 2.58 6.79
N LEU A 35 6.73 2.30 5.54
CA LEU A 35 5.99 1.34 4.72
C LEU A 35 6.17 -0.06 5.31
N ASP A 36 5.09 -0.73 5.71
CA ASP A 36 5.13 -2.06 6.35
C ASP A 36 4.64 -3.17 5.40
N TYR A 37 3.33 -3.22 5.12
CA TYR A 37 2.73 -4.22 4.22
C TYR A 37 1.59 -3.64 3.38
N CYS A 38 1.21 -4.38 2.33
CA CYS A 38 -0.04 -4.14 1.62
C CYS A 38 -1.16 -4.99 2.23
N GLU A 39 -2.24 -4.35 2.69
CA GLU A 39 -3.42 -5.02 3.25
C GLU A 39 -4.31 -5.57 2.13
N GLN A 40 -4.52 -4.79 1.07
CA GLN A 40 -5.46 -5.13 0.01
C GLN A 40 -5.11 -4.42 -1.30
N CYS A 41 -5.30 -5.11 -2.43
CA CYS A 41 -5.33 -4.53 -3.77
C CYS A 41 -6.64 -4.90 -4.46
N VAL A 42 -7.26 -3.93 -5.15
CA VAL A 42 -8.39 -4.13 -6.05
C VAL A 42 -7.97 -3.67 -7.43
N SER A 43 -8.06 -4.56 -8.40
CA SER A 43 -7.76 -4.25 -9.80
C SER A 43 -8.89 -3.42 -10.43
N PRO A 44 -8.60 -2.72 -11.55
CA PRO A 44 -9.63 -1.99 -12.30
C PRO A 44 -10.83 -2.83 -12.75
N ASP A 45 -10.64 -4.15 -12.92
CA ASP A 45 -11.69 -5.11 -13.26
C ASP A 45 -12.39 -5.75 -12.05
N GLY A 46 -12.08 -5.30 -10.84
CA GLY A 46 -12.75 -5.68 -9.59
C GLY A 46 -12.21 -6.95 -8.92
N ARG A 47 -11.11 -7.55 -9.42
CA ARG A 47 -10.44 -8.65 -8.72
C ARG A 47 -9.76 -8.12 -7.47
N ARG A 48 -9.90 -8.86 -6.37
CA ARG A 48 -9.35 -8.49 -5.07
C ARG A 48 -8.26 -9.48 -4.64
N TRP A 49 -7.16 -8.93 -4.14
CA TRP A 49 -6.20 -9.62 -3.30
C TRP A 49 -6.24 -8.99 -1.90
N SER A 50 -6.15 -9.79 -0.84
CA SER A 50 -5.97 -9.31 0.54
C SER A 50 -4.93 -10.13 1.28
N PHE A 51 -4.25 -9.50 2.23
CA PHE A 51 -3.22 -10.10 3.06
C PHE A 51 -3.73 -11.34 3.81
N ASP A 52 -4.98 -11.29 4.29
CA ASP A 52 -5.65 -12.36 5.05
C ASP A 52 -6.27 -13.48 4.19
N SER A 53 -6.28 -13.35 2.85
CA SER A 53 -7.07 -14.21 1.96
C SER A 53 -6.67 -15.69 1.94
N GLY A 54 -5.62 -16.08 2.68
CA GLY A 54 -5.19 -17.47 2.83
C GLY A 54 -4.76 -18.14 1.53
N SER A 55 -4.52 -17.34 0.47
CA SER A 55 -4.02 -17.88 -0.79
C SER A 55 -2.65 -18.51 -0.54
N ARG A 56 -2.44 -19.71 -1.09
CA ARG A 56 -1.21 -20.52 -0.92
C ARG A 56 0.07 -19.79 -1.39
N PHE A 57 -0.08 -18.65 -2.07
CA PHE A 57 0.96 -17.80 -2.63
C PHE A 57 0.87 -16.35 -2.12
N GLY A 58 0.14 -16.10 -1.02
CA GLY A 58 -0.07 -14.77 -0.45
C GLY A 58 1.18 -14.22 0.22
N THR A 59 2.21 -13.94 -0.57
CA THR A 59 3.31 -13.08 -0.15
C THR A 59 2.82 -11.65 -0.27
N ASP A 60 3.02 -10.88 0.79
CA ASP A 60 2.84 -9.43 0.76
C ASP A 60 3.59 -8.80 -0.42
N PRO A 61 2.90 -8.08 -1.32
CA PRO A 61 3.52 -7.35 -2.41
C PRO A 61 4.66 -6.42 -1.96
N VAL A 62 4.58 -5.83 -0.76
CA VAL A 62 5.64 -4.97 -0.23
C VAL A 62 6.90 -5.79 0.06
N ALA A 63 6.75 -7.02 0.58
CA ALA A 63 7.85 -7.95 0.81
C ALA A 63 8.55 -8.46 -0.47
N LEU A 64 7.96 -8.25 -1.65
CA LEU A 64 8.58 -8.58 -2.94
C LEU A 64 9.47 -7.45 -3.49
N LEU A 65 9.38 -6.26 -2.92
CA LEU A 65 10.15 -5.10 -3.36
C LEU A 65 11.62 -5.27 -2.97
N SER A 66 12.52 -4.89 -3.88
CA SER A 66 13.90 -4.63 -3.49
C SER A 66 13.96 -3.48 -2.49
N ASN A 67 15.07 -3.38 -1.74
CA ASN A 67 15.29 -2.25 -0.84
C ASN A 67 15.13 -0.89 -1.56
N TRP A 68 15.60 -0.78 -2.80
CA TRP A 68 15.48 0.48 -3.56
C TRP A 68 14.03 0.80 -3.93
N GLU A 69 13.25 -0.19 -4.37
CA GLU A 69 11.84 -0.01 -4.71
C GLU A 69 11.02 0.35 -3.47
N HIS A 70 11.28 -0.32 -2.34
CA HIS A 70 10.63 -0.05 -1.07
C HIS A 70 10.83 1.41 -0.63
N HIS A 71 12.08 1.89 -0.59
CA HIS A 71 12.37 3.28 -0.21
C HIS A 71 11.81 4.29 -1.21
N THR A 72 11.79 3.94 -2.50
CA THR A 72 11.22 4.79 -3.54
C THR A 72 9.71 4.94 -3.36
N LEU A 73 9.02 3.83 -3.09
CA LEU A 73 7.58 3.82 -2.82
C LEU A 73 7.27 4.62 -1.55
N GLU A 74 7.99 4.38 -0.44
CA GLU A 74 7.79 5.15 0.80
C GLU A 74 7.95 6.66 0.58
N ARG A 75 8.95 7.08 -0.20
CA ARG A 75 9.13 8.51 -0.55
C ARG A 75 7.99 9.05 -1.40
N MET A 76 7.45 8.26 -2.33
CA MET A 76 6.28 8.65 -3.11
C MET A 76 5.04 8.81 -2.23
N LEU A 77 4.82 7.86 -1.31
CA LEU A 77 3.73 7.89 -0.34
C LEU A 77 3.78 9.14 0.55
N LYS A 78 4.97 9.50 1.06
CA LYS A 78 5.21 10.72 1.85
C LYS A 78 4.97 12.02 1.08
N ALA A 79 4.90 11.98 -0.24
CA ALA A 79 4.69 13.17 -1.08
C ALA A 79 3.21 13.39 -1.48
N LEU A 80 2.28 12.53 -1.03
CA LEU A 80 0.83 12.59 -1.31
C LEU A 80 0.03 13.24 -0.17
#